data_AF-A0A9P1FNG0-F1
#
_entry.id   AF-A0A9P1FNG0-F1
#
_cell.length_a   1.000
_cell.length_b   1.000
_cell.length_c   1.000
_cell.angle_alpha   90.00
_cell.angle_beta   90.00
_cell.angle_gamma   90.00
#
_symmetry.space_group_name_H-M   'P 1'
#
loop_
_entity.id
_entity.type
_entity.pdbx_description
1 polymer ?
#
loop_
_entity_poly.entity_id
_entity_poly.type
_entity_poly.pdbx_seq_one_letter_code
_entity_poly.pdbx_strand_id
1 'polypeptide(L)'
;MFRKLWSKDGDAYSSQEEAAVIRLASAHSRLMMESGRVNTKSEAGFNSCALFLECLDATERAMHLDAAPRKYRASFTINYRALFPDEARNYRVDVLEASVEQYAVIWVNGDKFEFSAEAMRRAEALQRCWADLAVLLERWNTEQGKANRPSRCDIRSGLVALDSAWASFEHKYIMELIEIEEKARRLVVQAIEKERHLHLIEDRNMQNVFQQAEFREELRRFVGCIAHLNSVANVRRKGRDDLGMEVLLDAIQTLCRCDDQEKGGENSEKLAAARILAKDVLDSFTAMREYLREVGRCLERVDPHLCNNAGLVARLVDWEESWEVGTRYVQQEKMLTAVCDLVAEVRSAQRIVPALAQMCEECDVEMFMVMPRLAWLRFLDKPTQLQGLFKSLLPHRFEINPDTEKLADAELANLMRKFEETKELLMGTMSPKQGGHLQSSQEATWQMLVKRVVNGASSEDTYKWIEPSLREPVEKAVEDLMRDLEAWSMELARHCPEDWNQCCGILVQCLSGSEKESTKAPFRV
;
A
#
# COMPACT_ATOMS: atom_id res chain seq x y z
N MET A 1 -3.31 -54.00 -66.74
CA MET A 1 -2.09 -53.22 -67.07
C MET A 1 -2.39 -51.71 -67.13
N PHE A 2 -3.14 -51.15 -66.17
CA PHE A 2 -3.59 -49.73 -66.17
C PHE A 2 -3.63 -49.12 -64.74
N ARG A 3 -2.63 -49.41 -63.90
CA ARG A 3 -2.59 -48.93 -62.50
C ARG A 3 -1.25 -48.31 -62.06
N LYS A 4 -0.45 -47.82 -63.02
CA LYS A 4 0.93 -47.33 -62.77
C LYS A 4 1.25 -45.92 -63.27
N LEU A 5 0.25 -45.13 -63.66
CA LEU A 5 0.44 -43.79 -64.24
C LEU A 5 -0.20 -42.64 -63.46
N TRP A 6 -0.66 -42.89 -62.23
CA TRP A 6 -0.97 -41.80 -61.28
C TRP A 6 0.26 -41.54 -60.42
N SER A 7 1.15 -40.77 -61.04
CA SER A 7 2.13 -39.83 -60.49
C SER A 7 2.45 -39.96 -58.99
N LYS A 8 3.69 -40.38 -58.72
CA LYS A 8 4.44 -40.14 -57.47
C LYS A 8 4.90 -38.67 -57.33
N ASP A 9 4.51 -37.75 -58.22
CA ASP A 9 4.98 -36.36 -58.22
C ASP A 9 4.23 -35.47 -57.22
N GLY A 10 3.13 -35.96 -56.62
CA GLY A 10 2.35 -35.19 -55.63
C GLY A 10 3.02 -35.02 -54.26
N ASP A 11 4.08 -35.78 -53.98
CA ASP A 11 4.75 -35.81 -52.66
C ASP A 11 6.18 -35.25 -52.70
N ALA A 12 6.60 -34.67 -53.83
CA ALA A 12 7.87 -33.97 -53.94
C ALA A 12 7.73 -32.54 -53.40
N TYR A 13 8.74 -32.08 -52.64
CA TYR A 13 8.84 -30.68 -52.21
C TYR A 13 9.12 -29.76 -53.41
N SER A 14 8.49 -28.60 -53.44
CA SER A 14 8.99 -27.49 -54.26
C SER A 14 10.33 -26.99 -53.69
N SER A 15 11.16 -26.33 -54.49
CA SER A 15 12.42 -25.74 -53.99
C SER A 15 12.20 -24.73 -52.86
N GLN A 16 11.06 -24.02 -52.88
CA GLN A 16 10.69 -23.08 -51.83
C GLN A 16 10.26 -23.79 -50.55
N GLU A 17 9.45 -24.84 -50.67
CA GLU A 17 9.02 -25.66 -49.53
C GLU A 17 10.23 -26.34 -48.87
N GLU A 18 11.11 -26.97 -49.65
CA GLU A 18 12.32 -27.64 -49.13
C GLU A 18 13.22 -26.63 -48.39
N ALA A 19 13.44 -25.44 -48.96
CA ALA A 19 14.23 -24.39 -48.32
C ALA A 19 13.60 -23.90 -47.00
N ALA A 20 12.27 -23.83 -46.92
CA ALA A 20 11.58 -23.44 -45.69
C ALA A 20 11.71 -24.52 -44.60
N VAL A 21 11.51 -25.80 -44.95
CA VAL A 21 11.70 -26.92 -44.02
C VAL A 21 13.14 -27.00 -43.51
N ILE A 22 14.14 -26.74 -44.37
CA ILE A 22 15.55 -26.66 -43.95
C ILE A 22 15.75 -25.55 -42.90
N ARG A 23 15.17 -24.36 -43.10
CA ARG A 23 15.27 -23.28 -42.12
C ARG A 23 14.57 -23.64 -40.80
N LEU A 24 13.39 -24.25 -40.87
CA LEU A 24 12.66 -24.71 -39.69
C LEU A 24 13.44 -25.76 -38.90
N ALA A 25 14.00 -26.77 -39.58
CA ALA A 25 14.81 -27.80 -38.95
C ALA A 25 16.11 -27.23 -38.36
N SER A 26 16.72 -26.24 -39.02
CA SER A 26 17.87 -25.51 -38.48
C SER A 26 17.51 -24.71 -37.24
N ALA A 27 16.39 -23.98 -37.25
CA ALA A 27 15.90 -23.25 -36.08
C ALA A 27 15.59 -24.20 -34.91
N HIS A 28 15.00 -25.36 -35.19
CA HIS A 28 14.74 -26.40 -34.19
C HIS A 28 16.02 -26.87 -33.49
N SER A 29 17.08 -27.13 -34.26
CA SER A 29 18.38 -27.56 -33.70
C SER A 29 19.06 -26.52 -32.81
N ARG A 30 18.62 -25.26 -32.89
CA ARG A 30 19.13 -24.14 -32.10
C ARG A 30 18.29 -23.85 -30.86
N LEU A 31 17.17 -24.55 -30.67
CA LEU A 31 16.37 -24.41 -29.45
C LEU A 31 17.22 -24.79 -28.24
N MET A 32 17.23 -23.90 -27.25
CA MET A 32 17.88 -24.19 -25.98
C MET A 32 16.97 -25.11 -25.16
N MET A 33 17.50 -26.24 -24.74
CA MET A 33 16.77 -27.20 -23.92
C MET A 33 17.30 -27.19 -22.49
N GLU A 34 16.41 -27.14 -21.51
CA GLU A 34 16.73 -27.24 -20.08
C GLU A 34 15.85 -28.33 -19.47
N SER A 35 16.46 -29.36 -18.89
CA SER A 35 15.76 -30.52 -18.30
C SER A 35 14.74 -31.19 -19.25
N GLY A 36 15.05 -31.23 -20.56
CA GLY A 36 14.19 -31.83 -21.58
C GLY A 36 13.02 -30.95 -22.03
N ARG A 37 12.99 -29.67 -21.64
CA ARG A 37 11.98 -28.68 -22.05
C ARG A 37 12.64 -27.52 -22.78
N VAL A 38 11.92 -26.83 -23.65
CA VAL A 38 12.42 -25.61 -24.30
C VAL A 38 12.61 -24.54 -23.22
N ASN A 39 13.82 -23.97 -23.14
CA ASN A 39 14.12 -22.87 -22.24
C ASN A 39 13.52 -21.58 -22.81
N THR A 40 12.44 -21.11 -22.20
CA THR A 40 11.78 -19.83 -22.51
C THR A 40 12.09 -18.73 -21.51
N LYS A 41 12.70 -19.07 -20.37
CA LYS A 41 12.95 -18.17 -19.23
C LYS A 41 14.21 -17.32 -19.39
N SER A 42 15.21 -17.84 -20.09
CA SER A 42 16.40 -17.05 -20.43
C SER A 42 16.14 -16.20 -21.67
N GLU A 43 16.72 -15.00 -21.74
CA GLU A 43 16.61 -14.12 -22.90
C GLU A 43 17.05 -14.83 -24.20
N ALA A 44 18.16 -15.57 -24.15
CA ALA A 44 18.65 -16.32 -25.30
C ALA A 44 17.72 -17.47 -25.70
N GLY A 45 17.15 -18.17 -24.70
CA GLY A 45 16.16 -19.22 -24.90
C GLY A 45 14.89 -18.68 -25.54
N PHE A 46 14.32 -17.61 -24.98
CA PHE A 46 13.17 -16.88 -25.52
C PHE A 46 13.37 -16.49 -26.99
N ASN A 47 14.51 -15.85 -27.30
CA ASN A 47 14.83 -15.42 -28.67
C ASN A 47 14.97 -16.60 -29.64
N SER A 48 15.57 -17.72 -29.20
CA SER A 48 15.68 -18.93 -30.02
C SER A 48 14.31 -19.56 -30.30
N CYS A 49 13.42 -19.56 -29.30
CA CYS A 49 12.06 -20.06 -29.44
C CYS A 49 11.22 -19.18 -30.37
N ALA A 50 11.31 -17.85 -30.22
CA ALA A 50 10.63 -16.90 -31.09
C ALA A 50 11.03 -17.09 -32.56
N LEU A 51 12.33 -17.24 -32.84
CA LEU A 51 12.84 -17.51 -34.19
C LEU A 51 12.31 -18.83 -34.77
N PHE A 52 12.22 -19.88 -33.94
CA PHE A 52 11.64 -21.15 -34.37
C PHE A 52 10.16 -21.00 -34.75
N LEU A 53 9.38 -20.32 -33.92
CA LEU A 53 7.95 -20.07 -34.17
C LEU A 53 7.72 -19.20 -35.42
N GLU A 54 8.61 -18.25 -35.70
CA GLU A 54 8.60 -17.48 -36.95
C GLU A 54 8.88 -18.38 -38.16
N CYS A 55 9.89 -19.25 -38.06
CA CYS A 55 10.21 -20.21 -39.11
C CYS A 55 9.07 -21.22 -39.35
N LEU A 56 8.33 -21.57 -38.29
CA LEU A 56 7.18 -22.47 -38.36
C LEU A 56 6.09 -21.86 -39.24
N ASP A 57 5.62 -20.65 -38.92
CA ASP A 57 4.60 -19.96 -39.72
C ASP A 57 5.08 -19.69 -41.16
N ALA A 58 6.35 -19.29 -41.34
CA ALA A 58 6.92 -19.09 -42.67
C ALA A 58 6.91 -20.39 -43.51
N THR A 59 7.13 -21.55 -42.88
CA THR A 59 7.09 -22.86 -43.54
C THR A 59 5.67 -23.24 -43.92
N GLU A 60 4.70 -23.03 -43.04
CA GLU A 60 3.29 -23.30 -43.34
C GLU A 60 2.75 -22.42 -44.47
N ARG A 61 3.15 -21.14 -44.53
CA ARG A 61 2.85 -20.25 -45.65
C ARG A 61 3.50 -20.72 -46.96
N ALA A 62 4.77 -21.13 -46.92
CA ALA A 62 5.47 -21.64 -48.10
C ALA A 62 4.85 -22.94 -48.65
N MET A 63 4.24 -23.74 -47.78
CA MET A 63 3.50 -24.95 -48.14
C MET A 63 2.03 -24.69 -48.47
N HIS A 64 1.56 -23.45 -48.46
CA HIS A 64 0.15 -23.08 -48.67
C HIS A 64 -0.81 -23.89 -47.77
N LEU A 65 -0.46 -23.99 -46.49
CA LEU A 65 -1.34 -24.58 -45.47
C LEU A 65 -2.34 -23.53 -44.99
N ASP A 66 -3.61 -23.91 -44.94
CA ASP A 66 -4.64 -23.10 -44.30
C ASP A 66 -4.37 -23.02 -42.80
N ALA A 67 -4.54 -21.82 -42.24
CA ALA A 67 -4.45 -21.64 -40.79
C ALA A 67 -5.70 -22.22 -40.10
N ALA A 68 -5.51 -22.85 -38.95
CA ALA A 68 -6.59 -23.27 -38.09
C ALA A 68 -7.45 -22.06 -37.68
N PRO A 69 -8.80 -22.21 -37.61
CA PRO A 69 -9.70 -21.09 -37.37
C PRO A 69 -9.42 -20.37 -36.04
N ARG A 70 -9.32 -19.04 -36.09
CA ARG A 70 -9.02 -18.16 -34.94
C ARG A 70 -10.09 -17.10 -34.67
N LYS A 71 -11.29 -17.29 -35.21
CA LYS A 71 -12.46 -16.41 -35.00
C LYS A 71 -12.81 -16.16 -33.53
N TYR A 72 -12.40 -17.08 -32.64
CA TYR A 72 -12.56 -16.90 -31.19
C TYR A 72 -11.80 -15.69 -30.63
N ARG A 73 -10.73 -15.21 -31.30
CA ARG A 73 -10.00 -14.01 -30.86
C ARG A 73 -10.89 -12.77 -30.83
N ALA A 74 -11.99 -12.74 -31.59
CA ALA A 74 -12.97 -11.67 -31.54
C ALA A 74 -13.67 -11.54 -30.17
N SER A 75 -13.73 -12.62 -29.37
CA SER A 75 -14.29 -12.59 -28.01
C SER A 75 -13.28 -12.28 -26.92
N PHE A 76 -11.99 -12.09 -27.27
CA PHE A 76 -10.98 -11.69 -26.30
C PHE A 76 -11.20 -10.25 -25.80
N THR A 77 -10.74 -9.95 -24.58
CA THR A 77 -10.74 -8.59 -24.05
C THR A 77 -9.86 -7.67 -24.91
N ILE A 78 -9.99 -6.35 -24.75
CA ILE A 78 -9.23 -5.36 -25.53
C ILE A 78 -7.71 -5.61 -25.42
N ASN A 79 -7.22 -5.93 -24.22
CA ASN A 79 -5.79 -6.17 -23.98
C ASN A 79 -5.29 -7.41 -24.74
N TYR A 80 -6.03 -8.52 -24.69
CA TYR A 80 -5.67 -9.72 -25.44
C TYR A 80 -5.85 -9.53 -26.96
N ARG A 81 -6.85 -8.78 -27.43
CA ARG A 81 -6.98 -8.43 -28.85
C ARG A 81 -5.80 -7.59 -29.36
N ALA A 82 -5.19 -6.76 -28.52
CA ALA A 82 -3.96 -6.04 -28.89
C ALA A 82 -2.78 -7.01 -29.09
N LEU A 83 -2.71 -8.09 -28.32
CA LEU A 83 -1.69 -9.16 -28.46
C LEU A 83 -1.98 -10.12 -29.62
N PHE A 84 -3.26 -10.27 -29.97
CA PHE A 84 -3.78 -11.17 -31.00
C PHE A 84 -4.71 -10.40 -31.97
N PRO A 85 -4.18 -9.50 -32.81
CA PRO A 85 -4.97 -8.49 -33.55
C PRO A 85 -5.82 -9.05 -34.69
N ASP A 86 -5.49 -10.24 -35.20
CA ASP A 86 -6.15 -10.84 -36.35
C ASP A 86 -6.23 -12.38 -36.25
N GLU A 87 -6.76 -13.01 -37.30
CA GLU A 87 -6.88 -14.47 -37.42
C GLU A 87 -5.59 -15.15 -37.94
N ALA A 88 -4.48 -14.41 -38.13
CA ALA A 88 -3.21 -15.01 -38.52
C ALA A 88 -2.63 -15.86 -37.39
N ARG A 89 -1.69 -16.77 -37.69
CA ARG A 89 -1.18 -17.74 -36.70
C ARG A 89 -0.62 -17.07 -35.45
N ASN A 90 0.26 -16.08 -35.66
CA ASN A 90 0.88 -15.25 -34.62
C ASN A 90 1.28 -16.08 -33.39
N TYR A 91 2.07 -17.13 -33.62
CA TYR A 91 2.56 -18.00 -32.55
C TYR A 91 3.38 -17.17 -31.56
N ARG A 92 3.07 -17.30 -30.28
CA ARG A 92 3.77 -16.59 -29.21
C ARG A 92 4.46 -17.55 -28.25
N VAL A 93 5.60 -17.12 -27.72
CA VAL A 93 6.43 -17.92 -26.81
C VAL A 93 5.71 -18.18 -25.48
N ASP A 94 4.98 -17.19 -24.96
CA ASP A 94 4.18 -17.27 -23.72
C ASP A 94 3.10 -18.36 -23.78
N VAL A 95 2.42 -18.54 -24.92
CA VAL A 95 1.44 -19.63 -25.12
C VAL A 95 2.13 -21.00 -25.13
N LEU A 96 3.29 -21.12 -25.79
CA LEU A 96 4.04 -22.38 -25.77
C LEU A 96 4.53 -22.70 -24.35
N GLU A 97 5.15 -21.72 -23.68
CA GLU A 97 5.64 -21.83 -22.32
C GLU A 97 4.53 -22.31 -21.38
N ALA A 98 3.34 -21.71 -21.43
CA ALA A 98 2.19 -22.13 -20.64
C ALA A 98 1.82 -23.60 -20.85
N SER A 99 1.92 -24.11 -22.08
CA SER A 99 1.62 -25.52 -22.39
C SER A 99 2.70 -26.49 -21.89
N VAL A 100 3.96 -26.05 -21.83
CA VAL A 100 5.13 -26.82 -21.37
C VAL A 100 5.16 -26.89 -19.85
N GLU A 101 4.94 -25.75 -19.19
CA GLU A 101 5.00 -25.66 -17.75
C GLU A 101 3.80 -26.31 -17.08
N GLN A 102 2.71 -26.50 -17.85
CA GLN A 102 1.48 -27.09 -17.35
C GLN A 102 1.07 -26.40 -16.04
N TYR A 103 1.12 -25.07 -16.02
CA TYR A 103 0.69 -24.28 -14.87
C TYR A 103 -0.75 -24.66 -14.57
N ALA A 104 -0.96 -25.62 -13.69
CA ALA A 104 -2.29 -26.03 -13.27
C ALA A 104 -2.89 -24.96 -12.36
N VAL A 105 -2.06 -24.06 -11.83
CA VAL A 105 -2.40 -23.09 -10.80
C VAL A 105 -1.79 -21.73 -11.10
N ILE A 106 -2.58 -20.67 -10.92
CA ILE A 106 -2.14 -19.28 -10.84
C ILE A 106 -2.57 -18.70 -9.50
N TRP A 107 -1.70 -17.90 -8.88
CA TRP A 107 -2.02 -17.15 -7.67
C TRP A 107 -2.21 -15.69 -8.03
N VAL A 108 -3.38 -15.14 -7.75
CA VAL A 108 -3.69 -13.72 -7.95
C VAL A 108 -4.32 -13.22 -6.67
N ASN A 109 -3.79 -12.14 -6.08
CA ASN A 109 -4.43 -11.47 -4.94
C ASN A 109 -4.62 -12.38 -3.69
N GLY A 110 -3.74 -13.37 -3.51
CA GLY A 110 -3.86 -14.37 -2.43
C GLY A 110 -4.79 -15.54 -2.74
N ASP A 111 -5.57 -15.46 -3.82
CA ASP A 111 -6.46 -16.53 -4.27
C ASP A 111 -5.76 -17.48 -5.24
N LYS A 112 -6.06 -18.78 -5.07
CA LYS A 112 -5.59 -19.86 -5.93
C LYS A 112 -6.61 -20.12 -7.05
N PHE A 113 -6.18 -20.00 -8.29
CA PHE A 113 -6.99 -20.34 -9.47
C PHE A 113 -6.42 -21.56 -10.16
N GLU A 114 -7.26 -22.54 -10.46
CA GLU A 114 -6.85 -23.74 -11.19
C GLU A 114 -7.40 -23.72 -12.61
N PHE A 115 -6.57 -24.07 -13.58
CA PHE A 115 -7.04 -24.26 -14.96
C PHE A 115 -7.85 -25.55 -15.06
N SER A 116 -8.83 -25.54 -15.97
CA SER A 116 -9.70 -26.69 -16.14
C SER A 116 -8.95 -27.91 -16.68
N ALA A 117 -9.44 -29.11 -16.37
CA ALA A 117 -8.94 -30.34 -16.96
C ALA A 117 -9.02 -30.34 -18.51
N GLU A 118 -9.88 -29.52 -19.10
CA GLU A 118 -9.92 -29.34 -20.54
C GLU A 118 -8.74 -28.53 -21.08
N ALA A 119 -8.38 -27.42 -20.41
CA ALA A 119 -7.19 -26.65 -20.75
C ALA A 119 -5.93 -27.54 -20.68
N MET A 120 -5.81 -28.34 -19.62
CA MET A 120 -4.69 -29.27 -19.44
C MET A 120 -4.62 -30.33 -20.55
N ARG A 121 -5.75 -30.94 -20.92
CA ARG A 121 -5.79 -31.91 -22.03
C ARG A 121 -5.40 -31.29 -23.38
N ARG A 122 -5.79 -30.03 -23.62
CA ARG A 122 -5.40 -29.30 -24.83
C ARG A 122 -3.91 -28.93 -24.82
N ALA A 123 -3.34 -28.59 -23.67
CA ALA A 123 -1.90 -28.40 -23.49
C ALA A 123 -1.13 -29.69 -23.83
N GLU A 124 -1.57 -30.83 -23.29
CA GLU A 124 -0.95 -32.13 -23.61
C GLU A 124 -1.05 -32.48 -25.09
N ALA A 125 -2.19 -32.20 -25.73
CA ALA A 125 -2.36 -32.43 -27.17
C ALA A 125 -1.37 -31.57 -27.98
N LEU A 126 -1.20 -30.30 -27.61
CA LEU A 126 -0.21 -29.41 -28.21
C LEU A 126 1.22 -29.97 -28.02
N GLN A 127 1.58 -30.38 -26.81
CA GLN A 127 2.90 -30.94 -26.52
C GLN A 127 3.18 -32.26 -27.27
N ARG A 128 2.18 -33.11 -27.46
CA ARG A 128 2.30 -34.31 -28.31
C ARG A 128 2.57 -33.95 -29.77
N CYS A 129 1.77 -33.06 -30.35
CA CYS A 129 1.97 -32.61 -31.73
C CYS A 129 3.33 -31.91 -31.92
N TRP A 130 3.78 -31.16 -30.91
CA TRP A 130 5.10 -30.56 -30.89
C TRP A 130 6.22 -31.60 -30.93
N ALA A 131 6.14 -32.62 -30.06
CA ALA A 131 7.11 -33.71 -30.02
C ALA A 131 7.13 -34.52 -31.33
N ASP A 132 5.96 -34.80 -31.90
CA ASP A 132 5.85 -35.49 -33.19
C ASP A 132 6.53 -34.69 -34.32
N LEU A 133 6.31 -33.38 -34.37
CA LEU A 133 6.99 -32.51 -35.34
C LEU A 133 8.50 -32.45 -35.08
N ALA A 134 8.94 -32.37 -33.82
CA ALA A 134 10.36 -32.37 -33.45
C ALA A 134 11.08 -33.62 -33.99
N VAL A 135 10.48 -34.81 -33.84
CA VAL A 135 11.01 -36.06 -34.39
C VAL A 135 11.16 -36.01 -35.91
N LEU A 136 10.20 -35.41 -36.62
CA LEU A 136 10.30 -35.21 -38.07
C LEU A 136 11.45 -34.26 -38.43
N LEU A 137 11.62 -33.16 -37.69
CA LEU A 137 12.70 -32.19 -37.93
C LEU A 137 14.08 -32.74 -37.57
N GLU A 138 14.20 -33.60 -36.56
CA GLU A 138 15.44 -34.31 -36.23
C GLU A 138 15.84 -35.29 -37.35
N ARG A 139 14.88 -36.04 -37.90
CA ARG A 139 15.12 -36.91 -39.06
C ARG A 139 15.56 -36.12 -40.29
N TRP A 140 15.11 -34.87 -40.43
CA TRP A 140 15.55 -33.98 -41.51
C TRP A 140 17.03 -33.59 -41.38
N ASN A 141 17.50 -33.36 -40.16
CA ASN A 141 18.88 -32.94 -39.87
C ASN A 141 19.89 -34.10 -39.83
N THR A 142 19.44 -35.36 -39.83
CA THR A 142 20.33 -36.53 -39.71
C THR A 142 21.14 -36.73 -41.00
N GLU A 143 22.46 -36.90 -40.88
CA GLU A 143 23.40 -37.05 -42.02
C GLU A 143 23.24 -38.33 -42.86
N GLN A 144 22.35 -39.25 -42.46
CA GLN A 144 22.15 -40.58 -43.07
C GLN A 144 21.50 -40.56 -44.48
N GLY A 145 21.60 -39.44 -45.21
CA GLY A 145 21.23 -39.29 -46.61
C GLY A 145 19.77 -38.92 -46.86
N LYS A 146 19.50 -38.34 -48.04
CA LYS A 146 18.17 -37.86 -48.47
C LYS A 146 17.05 -38.93 -48.39
N ALA A 147 17.41 -40.21 -48.33
CA ALA A 147 16.47 -41.33 -48.32
C ALA A 147 15.66 -41.49 -47.03
N ASN A 148 16.11 -40.93 -45.89
CA ASN A 148 15.41 -41.05 -44.60
C ASN A 148 14.65 -39.77 -44.19
N ARG A 149 14.65 -38.75 -45.05
CA ARG A 149 13.91 -37.50 -44.82
C ARG A 149 12.40 -37.79 -44.75
N PRO A 150 11.67 -37.13 -43.83
CA PRO A 150 10.21 -37.14 -43.85
C PRO A 150 9.65 -36.81 -45.23
N SER A 151 8.53 -37.43 -45.58
CA SER A 151 7.82 -37.07 -46.81
C SER A 151 7.18 -35.69 -46.70
N ARG A 152 6.84 -35.08 -47.85
CA ARG A 152 6.09 -33.83 -47.87
C ARG A 152 4.75 -33.98 -47.15
N CYS A 153 4.08 -35.11 -47.34
CA CYS A 153 2.87 -35.47 -46.63
C CYS A 153 3.07 -35.47 -45.10
N ASP A 154 4.13 -36.11 -44.60
CA ASP A 154 4.42 -36.19 -43.15
C ASP A 154 4.59 -34.80 -42.53
N ILE A 155 5.41 -33.94 -43.15
CA ILE A 155 5.63 -32.58 -42.63
C ILE A 155 4.33 -31.76 -42.69
N ARG A 156 3.57 -31.82 -43.78
CA ARG A 156 2.27 -31.12 -43.88
C ARG A 156 1.31 -31.56 -42.78
N SER A 157 1.19 -32.87 -42.57
CA SER A 157 0.32 -33.44 -41.54
C SER A 157 0.77 -33.01 -40.14
N GLY A 158 2.07 -33.04 -39.85
CA GLY A 158 2.63 -32.58 -38.58
C GLY A 158 2.35 -31.09 -38.32
N LEU A 159 2.57 -30.23 -39.31
CA LEU A 159 2.31 -28.79 -39.22
C LEU A 159 0.81 -28.49 -39.00
N VAL A 160 -0.08 -29.08 -39.80
CA VAL A 160 -1.54 -28.88 -39.66
C VAL A 160 -2.05 -29.38 -38.30
N ALA A 161 -1.53 -30.52 -37.83
CA ALA A 161 -1.90 -31.05 -36.52
C ALA A 161 -1.43 -30.12 -35.39
N LEU A 162 -0.19 -29.63 -35.47
CA LEU A 162 0.36 -28.67 -34.51
C LEU A 162 -0.44 -27.37 -34.48
N ASP A 163 -0.74 -26.77 -35.64
CA ASP A 163 -1.50 -25.52 -35.71
C ASP A 163 -2.91 -25.66 -35.15
N SER A 164 -3.57 -26.79 -35.44
CA SER A 164 -4.89 -27.11 -34.90
C SER A 164 -4.86 -27.29 -33.38
N ALA A 165 -3.86 -28.00 -32.86
CA ALA A 165 -3.68 -28.18 -31.42
C ALA A 165 -3.34 -26.85 -30.73
N TRP A 166 -2.53 -26.02 -31.36
CA TRP A 166 -2.18 -24.68 -30.88
C TRP A 166 -3.41 -23.78 -30.79
N ALA A 167 -4.15 -23.61 -31.88
CA ALA A 167 -5.35 -22.77 -31.89
C ALA A 167 -6.39 -23.26 -30.89
N SER A 168 -6.49 -24.58 -30.69
CA SER A 168 -7.37 -25.19 -29.69
C SER A 168 -6.93 -24.87 -28.26
N PHE A 169 -5.64 -24.98 -27.94
CA PHE A 169 -5.10 -24.67 -26.62
C PHE A 169 -5.15 -23.17 -26.33
N GLU A 170 -4.68 -22.32 -27.26
CA GLU A 170 -4.70 -20.86 -27.15
C GLU A 170 -6.10 -20.35 -26.80
N HIS A 171 -7.12 -20.78 -27.54
CA HIS A 171 -8.50 -20.40 -27.25
C HIS A 171 -8.89 -20.71 -25.80
N LYS A 172 -8.66 -21.95 -25.35
CA LYS A 172 -9.10 -22.38 -24.02
C LYS A 172 -8.29 -21.71 -22.91
N TYR A 173 -6.97 -21.61 -23.08
CA TYR A 173 -6.06 -21.01 -22.13
C TYR A 173 -6.32 -19.51 -21.94
N ILE A 174 -6.41 -18.75 -23.04
CA ILE A 174 -6.62 -17.30 -22.97
C ILE A 174 -8.03 -16.98 -22.43
N MET A 175 -9.06 -17.75 -22.80
CA MET A 175 -10.40 -17.55 -22.23
C MET A 175 -10.41 -17.78 -20.71
N GLU A 176 -9.73 -18.82 -20.22
CA GLU A 176 -9.64 -19.05 -18.76
C GLU A 176 -8.80 -17.98 -18.05
N LEU A 177 -7.74 -17.47 -18.67
CA LEU A 177 -7.02 -16.30 -18.16
C LEU A 177 -7.94 -15.09 -18.02
N ILE A 178 -8.74 -14.78 -19.06
CA ILE A 178 -9.71 -13.69 -19.02
C ILE A 178 -10.71 -13.88 -17.86
N GLU A 179 -11.23 -15.09 -17.66
CA GLU A 179 -12.13 -15.40 -16.54
C GLU A 179 -11.46 -15.24 -15.17
N ILE A 180 -10.20 -15.65 -15.04
CA ILE A 180 -9.41 -15.48 -13.81
C ILE A 180 -9.21 -13.99 -13.53
N GLU A 181 -8.80 -13.22 -14.53
CA GLU A 181 -8.60 -11.78 -14.39
C GLU A 181 -9.89 -11.03 -14.03
N GLU A 182 -11.03 -11.42 -14.62
CA GLU A 182 -12.34 -10.87 -14.28
C GLU A 182 -12.71 -11.16 -12.82
N LYS A 183 -12.44 -12.39 -12.34
CA LYS A 183 -12.62 -12.75 -10.93
C LYS A 183 -11.68 -11.96 -10.03
N ALA A 184 -10.43 -11.77 -10.42
CA ALA A 184 -9.44 -11.02 -9.64
C ALA A 184 -9.81 -9.53 -9.50
N ARG A 185 -10.39 -8.92 -10.54
CA ARG A 185 -10.89 -7.53 -10.50
C ARG A 185 -12.21 -7.37 -9.72
N ARG A 186 -12.87 -8.46 -9.33
CA ARG A 186 -14.20 -8.44 -8.69
C ARG A 186 -14.23 -7.60 -7.42
N LEU A 187 -13.15 -7.57 -6.63
CA LEU A 187 -13.08 -6.76 -5.41
C LEU A 187 -13.21 -5.26 -5.71
N VAL A 188 -12.55 -4.77 -6.77
CA VAL A 188 -12.65 -3.38 -7.21
C VAL A 188 -14.04 -3.10 -7.76
N VAL A 189 -14.61 -4.02 -8.54
CA VAL A 189 -15.99 -3.90 -9.05
C VAL A 189 -17.00 -3.76 -7.91
N GLN A 190 -16.91 -4.61 -6.90
CA GLN A 190 -17.78 -4.52 -5.72
C GLN A 190 -17.62 -3.18 -5.01
N ALA A 191 -16.39 -2.70 -4.81
CA ALA A 191 -16.14 -1.40 -4.19
C ALA A 191 -16.78 -0.24 -4.99
N ILE A 192 -16.67 -0.27 -6.32
CA ILE A 192 -17.29 0.70 -7.23
C ILE A 192 -18.82 0.66 -7.14
N GLU A 193 -19.42 -0.53 -7.14
CA GLU A 193 -20.88 -0.69 -7.01
C GLU A 193 -21.40 -0.14 -5.68
N LYS A 194 -20.69 -0.41 -4.59
CA LYS A 194 -20.99 0.10 -3.25
C LYS A 194 -20.84 1.62 -3.15
N GLU A 195 -19.79 2.17 -3.75
CA GLU A 195 -19.60 3.63 -3.86
C GLU A 195 -20.78 4.26 -4.61
N ARG A 196 -21.18 3.69 -5.75
CA ARG A 196 -22.28 4.19 -6.57
C ARG A 196 -23.60 4.17 -5.80
N HIS A 197 -23.86 3.12 -5.02
CA HIS A 197 -25.05 3.06 -4.18
C HIS A 197 -25.06 4.11 -3.09
N LEU A 198 -23.92 4.34 -2.41
CA LEU A 198 -23.79 5.44 -1.45
C LEU A 198 -24.11 6.79 -2.10
N HIS A 199 -23.53 7.05 -3.28
CA HIS A 199 -23.76 8.27 -4.02
C HIS A 199 -25.25 8.47 -4.40
N LEU A 200 -25.92 7.40 -4.83
CA LEU A 200 -27.36 7.44 -5.13
C LEU A 200 -28.24 7.73 -3.90
N ILE A 201 -27.85 7.28 -2.71
CA ILE A 201 -28.57 7.57 -1.46
C ILE A 201 -28.36 9.05 -1.07
N GLU A 202 -27.13 9.56 -1.24
CA GLU A 202 -26.77 10.97 -1.00
C GLU A 202 -27.55 11.92 -1.92
N ASP A 203 -27.64 11.61 -3.22
CA ASP A 203 -28.35 12.43 -4.21
C ASP A 203 -29.87 12.55 -3.92
N ARG A 204 -30.46 11.50 -3.34
CA ARG A 204 -31.89 11.49 -2.97
C ARG A 204 -32.19 12.32 -1.72
N ASN A 205 -31.20 12.50 -0.85
CA ASN A 205 -31.37 13.00 0.50
C ASN A 205 -30.40 14.14 0.78
N MET A 206 -30.82 15.38 0.61
CA MET A 206 -29.91 16.53 0.79
C MET A 206 -29.63 16.90 2.25
N GLN A 207 -30.29 16.30 3.25
CA GLN A 207 -30.12 16.66 4.67
C GLN A 207 -29.88 15.43 5.55
N ASN A 208 -28.85 15.52 6.40
CA ASN A 208 -28.51 14.56 7.47
C ASN A 208 -28.39 13.08 7.02
N VAL A 209 -27.80 12.85 5.85
CA VAL A 209 -27.62 11.50 5.26
C VAL A 209 -26.98 10.50 6.24
N PHE A 210 -26.00 10.95 7.03
CA PHE A 210 -25.30 10.12 8.03
C PHE A 210 -26.18 9.59 9.17
N GLN A 211 -27.38 10.13 9.38
CA GLN A 211 -28.32 9.63 10.40
C GLN A 211 -29.27 8.55 9.85
N GLN A 212 -29.32 8.38 8.52
CA GLN A 212 -30.24 7.42 7.89
C GLN A 212 -29.71 5.99 8.04
N ALA A 213 -30.60 5.08 8.46
CA ALA A 213 -30.24 3.67 8.65
C ALA A 213 -29.80 2.99 7.35
N GLU A 214 -30.46 3.31 6.23
CA GLU A 214 -30.11 2.79 4.90
C GLU A 214 -28.69 3.19 4.49
N PHE A 215 -28.34 4.47 4.65
CA PHE A 215 -27.00 4.97 4.35
C PHE A 215 -25.94 4.31 5.24
N ARG A 216 -26.20 4.19 6.55
CA ARG A 216 -25.26 3.56 7.49
C ARG A 216 -24.98 2.09 7.14
N GLU A 217 -26.01 1.35 6.73
CA GLU A 217 -25.85 -0.05 6.32
C GLU A 217 -25.03 -0.16 5.03
N GLU A 218 -25.28 0.69 4.03
CA GLU A 218 -24.48 0.65 2.80
C GLU A 218 -23.05 1.17 3.05
N LEU A 219 -22.87 2.13 3.95
CA LEU A 219 -21.56 2.60 4.38
C LEU A 219 -20.76 1.50 5.06
N ARG A 220 -21.39 0.71 5.94
CA ARG A 220 -20.77 -0.46 6.58
C ARG A 220 -20.22 -1.43 5.53
N ARG A 221 -21.02 -1.73 4.52
CA ARG A 221 -20.66 -2.66 3.43
C ARG A 221 -19.55 -2.09 2.56
N PHE A 222 -19.63 -0.80 2.23
CA PHE A 222 -18.58 -0.12 1.47
C PHE A 222 -17.25 -0.16 2.21
N VAL A 223 -17.23 0.27 3.48
CA VAL A 223 -16.02 0.26 4.31
C VAL A 223 -15.46 -1.16 4.48
N GLY A 224 -16.31 -2.16 4.72
CA GLY A 224 -15.87 -3.55 4.76
C GLY A 224 -15.26 -4.03 3.44
N CYS A 225 -15.76 -3.55 2.30
CA CYS A 225 -15.17 -3.83 1.00
C CYS A 225 -13.80 -3.16 0.81
N ILE A 226 -13.62 -1.91 1.26
CA ILE A 226 -12.32 -1.22 1.25
C ILE A 226 -11.31 -1.92 2.16
N ALA A 227 -11.73 -2.32 3.36
CA ALA A 227 -10.89 -3.06 4.31
C ALA A 227 -10.40 -4.40 3.70
N HIS A 228 -11.29 -5.13 3.02
CA HIS A 228 -10.90 -6.35 2.30
C HIS A 228 -9.98 -6.06 1.10
N LEU A 229 -10.25 -4.98 0.35
CA LEU A 229 -9.39 -4.55 -0.75
C LEU A 229 -7.98 -4.18 -0.23
N ASN A 230 -7.91 -3.56 0.95
CA ASN A 230 -6.66 -3.23 1.63
C ASN A 230 -5.84 -4.47 1.98
N SER A 231 -6.47 -5.52 2.55
CA SER A 231 -5.75 -6.75 2.91
C SER A 231 -5.18 -7.53 1.73
N VAL A 232 -5.72 -7.29 0.54
CA VAL A 232 -5.30 -7.95 -0.68
C VAL A 232 -4.28 -7.13 -1.48
N ALA A 233 -4.50 -5.83 -1.63
CA ALA A 233 -3.73 -5.00 -2.53
C ALA A 233 -2.58 -4.23 -1.85
N ASN A 234 -2.69 -3.95 -0.55
CA ASN A 234 -1.72 -3.13 0.16
C ASN A 234 -0.52 -3.95 0.67
N VAL A 235 0.40 -4.27 -0.26
CA VAL A 235 1.64 -5.00 0.04
C VAL A 235 2.71 -4.16 0.77
N ARG A 236 2.51 -2.84 0.89
CA ARG A 236 3.49 -1.93 1.53
C ARG A 236 3.28 -1.82 3.04
N ARG A 237 2.06 -2.04 3.53
CA ARG A 237 1.68 -2.04 4.95
C ARG A 237 1.27 -3.46 5.36
N LYS A 238 0.60 -3.60 6.50
CA LYS A 238 0.12 -4.90 7.01
C LYS A 238 -1.10 -5.40 6.23
N GLY A 239 -1.80 -4.53 5.49
CA GLY A 239 -3.02 -4.88 4.78
C GLY A 239 -4.14 -5.21 5.77
N ARG A 240 -4.45 -4.27 6.66
CA ARG A 240 -5.47 -4.47 7.69
C ARG A 240 -6.88 -4.53 7.10
N ASP A 241 -7.70 -5.44 7.63
CA ASP A 241 -9.11 -5.62 7.28
C ASP A 241 -10.07 -5.35 8.46
N ASP A 242 -9.55 -4.92 9.62
CA ASP A 242 -10.30 -4.75 10.87
C ASP A 242 -10.77 -3.30 11.14
N LEU A 243 -10.52 -2.38 10.19
CA LEU A 243 -10.89 -0.97 10.29
C LEU A 243 -12.36 -0.74 9.86
N GLY A 244 -13.22 -0.36 10.82
CA GLY A 244 -14.67 -0.27 10.64
C GLY A 244 -15.23 1.14 10.46
N MET A 245 -16.47 1.25 9.97
CA MET A 245 -17.12 2.54 9.66
C MET A 245 -17.26 3.50 10.84
N GLU A 246 -17.20 2.99 12.07
CA GLU A 246 -17.30 3.80 13.29
C GLU A 246 -16.19 4.86 13.36
N VAL A 247 -15.01 4.57 12.81
CA VAL A 247 -13.89 5.53 12.73
C VAL A 247 -14.31 6.80 11.97
N LEU A 248 -15.00 6.63 10.85
CA LEU A 248 -15.50 7.75 10.05
C LEU A 248 -16.64 8.49 10.76
N LEU A 249 -17.56 7.76 11.42
CA LEU A 249 -18.66 8.38 12.15
C LEU A 249 -18.16 9.23 13.33
N ASP A 250 -17.20 8.73 14.09
CA ASP A 250 -16.58 9.43 15.21
C ASP A 250 -15.79 10.66 14.73
N ALA A 251 -15.12 10.56 13.58
CA ALA A 251 -14.47 11.71 12.93
C ALA A 251 -15.47 12.80 12.53
N ILE A 252 -16.58 12.43 11.87
CA ILE A 252 -17.63 13.38 11.50
C ILE A 252 -18.24 14.03 12.75
N GLN A 253 -18.53 13.25 13.80
CA GLN A 253 -19.05 13.77 15.06
C GLN A 253 -18.06 14.75 15.71
N THR A 254 -16.76 14.44 15.66
CA THR A 254 -15.70 15.30 16.16
C THR A 254 -15.64 16.62 15.41
N LEU A 255 -15.75 16.61 14.07
CA LEU A 255 -15.80 17.83 13.26
C LEU A 255 -17.03 18.69 13.60
N CYS A 256 -18.21 18.08 13.74
CA CYS A 256 -19.42 18.79 14.14
C CYS A 256 -19.26 19.44 15.53
N ARG A 257 -18.69 18.72 16.50
CA ARG A 257 -18.39 19.29 17.84
C ARG A 257 -17.46 20.49 17.74
N CYS A 258 -16.41 20.40 16.92
CA CYS A 258 -15.47 21.49 16.71
C CYS A 258 -16.17 22.73 16.12
N ASP A 259 -17.04 22.54 15.11
CA ASP A 259 -17.79 23.62 14.47
C ASP A 259 -18.76 24.32 15.43
N ASP A 260 -19.44 23.55 16.29
CA ASP A 260 -20.39 24.10 17.27
C ASP A 260 -19.68 24.87 18.37
N GLN A 261 -18.52 24.39 18.84
CA GLN A 261 -17.70 25.07 19.84
C GLN A 261 -17.08 26.37 19.30
N GLU A 262 -16.62 26.39 18.05
CA GLU A 262 -16.11 27.61 17.41
C GLU A 262 -17.21 28.66 17.24
N LYS A 263 -18.44 28.27 16.86
CA LYS A 263 -19.60 29.18 16.85
C LYS A 263 -19.96 29.69 18.24
N GLY A 264 -19.73 28.88 19.27
CA GLY A 264 -19.91 29.24 20.69
C GLY A 264 -18.83 30.17 21.25
N GLY A 265 -17.80 30.52 20.46
CA GLY A 265 -16.70 31.41 20.86
C GLY A 265 -15.57 30.72 21.62
N GLU A 266 -15.49 29.39 21.59
CA GLU A 266 -14.32 28.69 22.13
C GLU A 266 -13.05 28.93 21.28
N ASN A 267 -11.89 28.79 21.92
CA ASN A 267 -10.61 29.00 21.27
C ASN A 267 -10.34 27.89 20.23
N SER A 268 -10.37 28.26 18.94
CA SER A 268 -10.07 27.37 17.79
C SER A 268 -8.72 26.64 17.93
N GLU A 269 -7.74 27.21 18.64
CA GLU A 269 -6.45 26.54 18.85
C GLU A 269 -6.56 25.22 19.62
N LYS A 270 -7.49 25.11 20.58
CA LYS A 270 -7.68 23.89 21.38
C LYS A 270 -8.31 22.75 20.57
N LEU A 271 -9.07 23.12 19.55
CA LEU A 271 -9.82 22.19 18.69
C LEU A 271 -9.05 21.83 17.43
N ALA A 272 -7.97 22.57 17.11
CA ALA A 272 -7.19 22.40 15.90
C ALA A 272 -6.69 20.96 15.71
N ALA A 273 -6.15 20.32 16.76
CA ALA A 273 -5.65 18.95 16.64
C ALA A 273 -6.77 17.95 16.36
N ALA A 274 -7.89 18.03 17.09
CA ALA A 274 -9.06 17.19 16.86
C ALA A 274 -9.62 17.36 15.45
N ARG A 275 -9.71 18.62 14.99
CA ARG A 275 -10.18 18.95 13.64
C ARG A 275 -9.25 18.38 12.57
N ILE A 276 -7.94 18.49 12.73
CA ILE A 276 -6.95 17.97 11.77
C ILE A 276 -7.05 16.44 11.66
N LEU A 277 -7.08 15.73 12.79
CA LEU A 277 -7.14 14.27 12.80
C LEU A 277 -8.45 13.74 12.23
N ALA A 278 -9.58 14.35 12.61
CA ALA A 278 -10.88 13.96 12.09
C ALA A 278 -11.03 14.30 10.59
N LYS A 279 -10.47 15.43 10.15
CA LYS A 279 -10.44 15.81 8.74
C LYS A 279 -9.60 14.82 7.91
N ASP A 280 -8.46 14.35 8.41
CA ASP A 280 -7.60 13.37 7.70
C ASP A 280 -8.32 12.03 7.43
N VAL A 281 -9.14 11.57 8.38
CA VAL A 281 -10.02 10.40 8.19
C VAL A 281 -11.06 10.65 7.10
N LEU A 282 -11.72 11.82 7.11
CA LEU A 282 -12.75 12.18 6.14
C LEU A 282 -12.17 12.40 4.74
N ASP A 283 -11.01 13.05 4.64
CA ASP A 283 -10.33 13.35 3.39
C ASP A 283 -9.83 12.06 2.72
N SER A 284 -9.20 11.15 3.47
CA SER A 284 -8.78 9.84 2.94
C SER A 284 -9.97 8.98 2.48
N PHE A 285 -11.09 9.00 3.22
CA PHE A 285 -12.34 8.36 2.79
C PHE A 285 -12.89 8.96 1.49
N THR A 286 -12.92 10.28 1.40
CA THR A 286 -13.41 11.00 0.22
C THR A 286 -12.53 10.72 -0.99
N ALA A 287 -11.21 10.75 -0.81
CA ALA A 287 -10.24 10.46 -1.86
C ALA A 287 -10.34 9.02 -2.38
N MET A 288 -10.60 8.04 -1.51
CA MET A 288 -10.86 6.66 -1.92
C MET A 288 -12.13 6.55 -2.79
N ARG A 289 -13.21 7.24 -2.41
CA ARG A 289 -14.44 7.26 -3.22
C ARG A 289 -14.23 7.91 -4.57
N GLU A 290 -13.52 9.03 -4.62
CA GLU A 290 -13.15 9.70 -5.88
C GLU A 290 -12.32 8.79 -6.79
N TYR A 291 -11.33 8.08 -6.22
CA TYR A 291 -10.54 7.09 -6.94
C TYR A 291 -11.43 6.01 -7.58
N LEU A 292 -12.38 5.44 -6.82
CA LEU A 292 -13.26 4.39 -7.33
C LEU A 292 -14.20 4.89 -8.43
N ARG A 293 -14.71 6.12 -8.33
CA ARG A 293 -15.52 6.72 -9.40
C ARG A 293 -14.76 6.83 -10.71
N GLU A 294 -13.49 7.22 -10.63
CA GLU A 294 -12.64 7.39 -11.80
C GLU A 294 -12.24 6.04 -12.41
N VAL A 295 -11.82 5.08 -11.56
CA VAL A 295 -11.53 3.71 -12.01
C VAL A 295 -12.77 3.03 -12.60
N GLY A 296 -13.96 3.32 -12.09
CA GLY A 296 -15.22 2.83 -12.65
C GLY A 296 -15.45 3.22 -14.11
N ARG A 297 -14.76 4.24 -14.63
CA ARG A 297 -14.82 4.66 -16.04
C ARG A 297 -13.86 3.89 -16.95
N CYS A 298 -12.88 3.18 -16.39
CA CYS A 298 -11.81 2.52 -17.14
C CYS A 298 -11.34 1.21 -16.49
N LEU A 299 -12.30 0.39 -16.03
CA LEU A 299 -12.03 -0.85 -15.30
C LEU A 299 -11.12 -1.82 -16.08
N GLU A 300 -11.17 -1.80 -17.41
CA GLU A 300 -10.33 -2.61 -18.30
C GLU A 300 -8.83 -2.29 -18.20
N ARG A 301 -8.47 -1.13 -17.63
CA ARG A 301 -7.08 -0.71 -17.39
C ARG A 301 -6.54 -1.16 -16.03
N VAL A 302 -7.41 -1.65 -15.15
CA VAL A 302 -7.00 -2.14 -13.83
C VAL A 302 -6.24 -3.45 -13.98
N ASP A 303 -5.01 -3.49 -13.47
CA ASP A 303 -4.22 -4.71 -13.41
C ASP A 303 -4.94 -5.72 -12.50
N PRO A 304 -5.18 -6.97 -12.96
CA PRO A 304 -5.77 -8.01 -12.13
C PRO A 304 -5.00 -8.30 -10.84
N HIS A 305 -3.67 -8.12 -10.83
CA HIS A 305 -2.86 -8.12 -9.62
C HIS A 305 -2.97 -6.75 -8.97
N LEU A 306 -3.81 -6.65 -7.93
CA LEU A 306 -4.26 -5.36 -7.43
C LEU A 306 -3.12 -4.51 -6.85
N CYS A 307 -2.07 -5.16 -6.33
CA CYS A 307 -0.86 -4.50 -5.84
C CYS A 307 -0.03 -3.78 -6.92
N ASN A 308 -0.24 -4.09 -8.21
CA ASN A 308 0.42 -3.39 -9.33
C ASN A 308 -0.26 -2.05 -9.65
N ASN A 309 -1.46 -1.81 -9.15
CA ASN A 309 -2.19 -0.57 -9.38
C ASN A 309 -1.69 0.50 -8.39
N ALA A 310 -0.64 1.23 -8.76
CA ALA A 310 0.03 2.20 -7.89
C ALA A 310 -0.93 3.24 -7.26
N GLY A 311 -1.92 3.71 -8.04
CA GLY A 311 -2.96 4.62 -7.55
C GLY A 311 -3.85 4.01 -6.46
N LEU A 312 -4.27 2.75 -6.65
CA LEU A 312 -5.06 2.01 -5.64
C LEU A 312 -4.26 1.85 -4.36
N VAL A 313 -3.02 1.35 -4.47
CA VAL A 313 -2.16 1.10 -3.32
C VAL A 313 -1.89 2.39 -2.55
N ALA A 314 -1.61 3.50 -3.24
CA ALA A 314 -1.40 4.79 -2.59
C ALA A 314 -2.64 5.25 -1.78
N ARG A 315 -3.84 5.09 -2.34
CA ARG A 315 -5.09 5.45 -1.64
C ARG A 315 -5.40 4.52 -0.47
N LEU A 316 -5.10 3.23 -0.59
CA LEU A 316 -5.29 2.25 0.48
C LEU A 316 -4.31 2.50 1.64
N VAL A 317 -3.06 2.85 1.35
CA VAL A 317 -2.08 3.22 2.38
C VAL A 317 -2.51 4.47 3.14
N ASP A 318 -2.90 5.53 2.43
CA ASP A 318 -3.39 6.78 3.05
C ASP A 318 -4.65 6.54 3.89
N TRP A 319 -5.58 5.73 3.37
CA TRP A 319 -6.77 5.31 4.09
C TRP A 319 -6.43 4.50 5.35
N GLU A 320 -5.57 3.48 5.26
CA GLU A 320 -5.16 2.66 6.42
C GLU A 320 -4.49 3.54 7.48
N GLU A 321 -3.52 4.38 7.10
CA GLU A 321 -2.78 5.24 8.05
C GLU A 321 -3.70 6.22 8.79
N SER A 322 -4.55 6.95 8.05
CA SER A 322 -5.48 7.90 8.65
C SER A 322 -6.52 7.22 9.53
N TRP A 323 -6.96 6.02 9.16
CA TRP A 323 -7.95 5.26 9.93
C TRP A 323 -7.36 4.60 11.17
N GLU A 324 -6.10 4.14 11.14
CA GLU A 324 -5.38 3.69 12.34
C GLU A 324 -5.26 4.83 13.37
N VAL A 325 -4.90 6.03 12.90
CA VAL A 325 -4.86 7.24 13.73
C VAL A 325 -6.25 7.58 14.25
N GLY A 326 -7.29 7.49 13.41
CA GLY A 326 -8.68 7.68 13.80
C GLY A 326 -9.12 6.72 14.92
N THR A 327 -8.87 5.42 14.75
CA THR A 327 -9.19 4.39 15.75
C THR A 327 -8.49 4.65 17.08
N ARG A 328 -7.21 5.05 17.04
CA ARG A 328 -6.42 5.24 18.25
C ARG A 328 -6.75 6.54 18.99
N TYR A 329 -6.84 7.65 18.26
CA TYR A 329 -6.89 8.98 18.85
C TYR A 329 -8.26 9.63 18.77
N VAL A 330 -9.02 9.43 17.69
CA VAL A 330 -10.32 10.09 17.50
C VAL A 330 -11.43 9.34 18.26
N GLN A 331 -11.49 8.02 18.15
CA GLN A 331 -12.53 7.22 18.82
C GLN A 331 -12.38 7.21 20.36
N GLN A 332 -11.17 7.48 20.86
CA GLN A 332 -10.88 7.47 22.29
C GLN A 332 -10.84 8.90 22.83
N GLU A 333 -11.97 9.42 23.34
CA GLU A 333 -12.13 10.82 23.78
C GLU A 333 -11.02 11.30 24.74
N LYS A 334 -10.56 10.42 25.65
CA LYS A 334 -9.46 10.74 26.57
C LYS A 334 -8.13 10.91 25.84
N MET A 335 -7.85 10.08 24.83
CA MET A 335 -6.65 10.20 24.01
C MET A 335 -6.70 11.45 23.13
N LEU A 336 -7.86 11.73 22.53
CA LEU A 336 -8.07 12.94 21.73
C LEU A 336 -7.78 14.19 22.56
N THR A 337 -8.38 14.26 23.76
CA THR A 337 -8.19 15.38 24.68
C THR A 337 -6.72 15.53 25.08
N ALA A 338 -6.06 14.42 25.42
CA ALA A 338 -4.63 14.42 25.77
C ALA A 338 -3.75 14.94 24.64
N VAL A 339 -4.01 14.54 23.39
CA VAL A 339 -3.28 15.03 22.22
C VAL A 339 -3.56 16.52 21.97
N CYS A 340 -4.83 16.96 22.06
CA CYS A 340 -5.18 18.37 21.92
C CYS A 340 -4.48 19.24 22.98
N ASP A 341 -4.47 18.80 24.23
CA ASP A 341 -3.79 19.48 25.33
C ASP A 341 -2.28 19.56 25.10
N LEU A 342 -1.67 18.46 24.61
CA LEU A 342 -0.24 18.43 24.31
C LEU A 342 0.11 19.34 23.11
N VAL A 343 -0.71 19.36 22.05
CA VAL A 343 -0.51 20.30 20.92
C VAL A 343 -0.61 21.74 21.39
N ALA A 344 -1.62 22.07 22.21
CA ALA A 344 -1.79 23.41 22.76
C ALA A 344 -0.58 23.81 23.64
N GLU A 345 -0.05 22.86 24.42
CA GLU A 345 1.16 23.09 25.22
C GLU A 345 2.40 23.31 24.36
N VAL A 346 2.61 22.51 23.31
CA VAL A 346 3.75 22.70 22.41
C VAL A 346 3.65 24.03 21.66
N ARG A 347 2.45 24.47 21.25
CA ARG A 347 2.25 25.83 20.68
C ARG A 347 2.55 26.93 21.68
N SER A 348 2.18 26.75 22.95
CA SER A 348 2.56 27.67 24.02
C SER A 348 4.09 27.72 24.17
N ALA A 349 4.75 26.57 24.14
CA ALA A 349 6.21 26.48 24.17
C ALA A 349 6.88 27.15 22.96
N GLN A 350 6.32 27.02 21.75
CA GLN A 350 6.79 27.72 20.55
C GLN A 350 6.70 29.24 20.68
N ARG A 351 5.69 29.76 21.39
CA ARG A 351 5.58 31.21 21.70
C ARG A 351 6.66 31.66 22.70
N ILE A 352 7.06 30.79 23.62
CA ILE A 352 8.09 31.07 24.63
C ILE A 352 9.50 30.95 24.02
N VAL A 353 9.69 29.97 23.14
CA VAL A 353 10.96 29.65 22.46
C VAL A 353 10.70 29.46 20.96
N PRO A 354 10.79 30.54 20.15
CA PRO A 354 10.50 30.49 18.71
C PRO A 354 11.36 29.49 17.92
N ALA A 355 12.56 29.17 18.40
CA ALA A 355 13.40 28.13 17.79
C ALA A 355 12.69 26.77 17.72
N LEU A 356 11.78 26.46 18.66
CA LEU A 356 10.98 25.24 18.61
C LEU A 356 10.01 25.21 17.41
N ALA A 357 9.48 26.37 16.99
CA ALA A 357 8.62 26.43 15.82
C ALA A 357 9.41 26.06 14.56
N GLN A 358 10.62 26.61 14.43
CA GLN A 358 11.53 26.28 13.33
C GLN A 358 11.91 24.79 13.35
N MET A 359 12.21 24.22 14.51
CA MET A 359 12.48 22.77 14.63
C MET A 359 11.31 21.92 14.12
N CYS A 360 10.06 22.31 14.43
CA CYS A 360 8.88 21.59 13.94
C CYS A 360 8.67 21.74 12.43
N GLU A 361 8.87 22.95 11.88
CA GLU A 361 8.72 23.23 10.45
C GLU A 361 9.76 22.50 9.60
N GLU A 362 11.01 22.47 10.07
CA GLU A 362 12.14 21.84 9.36
C GLU A 362 12.28 20.35 9.68
N CYS A 363 11.44 19.80 10.57
CA CYS A 363 11.56 18.44 11.11
C CYS A 363 12.98 18.17 11.65
N ASP A 364 13.53 19.13 12.39
CA ASP A 364 14.89 19.06 12.94
C ASP A 364 15.08 17.83 13.85
N VAL A 365 16.25 17.22 13.81
CA VAL A 365 16.55 16.01 14.59
C VAL A 365 16.49 16.25 16.10
N GLU A 366 16.79 17.46 16.58
CA GLU A 366 16.68 17.87 17.99
C GLU A 366 15.23 17.91 18.47
N MET A 367 14.27 18.13 17.57
CA MET A 367 12.83 18.07 17.89
C MET A 367 12.47 16.72 18.54
N PHE A 368 13.06 15.62 18.06
CA PHE A 368 12.81 14.28 18.61
C PHE A 368 13.36 14.09 20.02
N MET A 369 14.27 14.96 20.48
CA MET A 369 14.75 14.99 21.86
C MET A 369 13.92 15.95 22.72
N VAL A 370 13.41 17.04 22.15
CA VAL A 370 12.65 18.07 22.86
C VAL A 370 11.19 17.66 23.09
N MET A 371 10.53 17.09 22.09
CA MET A 371 9.11 16.68 22.15
C MET A 371 8.79 15.71 23.30
N PRO A 372 9.54 14.61 23.52
CA PRO A 372 9.23 13.70 24.63
C PRO A 372 9.48 14.37 26.00
N ARG A 373 10.42 15.32 26.09
CA ARG A 373 10.65 16.10 27.32
C ARG A 373 9.50 17.07 27.61
N LEU A 374 8.97 17.74 26.59
CA LEU A 374 7.79 18.60 26.73
C LEU A 374 6.55 17.79 27.11
N ALA A 375 6.37 16.60 26.51
CA ALA A 375 5.28 15.69 26.87
C ALA A 375 5.37 15.27 28.34
N TRP A 376 6.55 14.89 28.82
CA TRP A 376 6.75 14.57 30.24
C TRP A 376 6.56 15.77 31.15
N LEU A 377 7.10 16.94 30.79
CA LEU A 377 6.93 18.16 31.58
C LEU A 377 5.43 18.49 31.75
N ARG A 378 4.65 18.34 30.67
CA ARG A 378 3.19 18.51 30.71
C ARG A 378 2.51 17.43 31.55
N PHE A 379 2.94 16.17 31.46
CA PHE A 379 2.41 15.09 32.28
C PHE A 379 2.66 15.36 33.77
N LEU A 380 3.83 15.88 34.13
CA LEU A 380 4.16 16.19 35.52
C LEU A 380 3.27 17.33 36.08
N ASP A 381 2.95 18.35 35.27
CA ASP A 381 2.04 19.42 35.70
C ASP A 381 0.56 18.98 35.76
N LYS A 382 0.13 18.10 34.85
CA LYS A 382 -1.25 17.63 34.68
C LYS A 382 -1.34 16.12 34.44
N PRO A 383 -1.00 15.28 35.43
CA PRO A 383 -0.86 13.83 35.23
C PRO A 383 -2.16 13.17 34.80
N THR A 384 -3.30 13.62 35.34
CA THR A 384 -4.62 13.06 35.02
C THR A 384 -5.07 13.32 33.59
N GLN A 385 -4.59 14.40 32.95
CA GLN A 385 -4.95 14.74 31.57
C GLN A 385 -4.21 13.87 30.56
N LEU A 386 -2.93 13.57 30.82
CA LEU A 386 -2.08 12.79 29.91
C LEU A 386 -1.92 11.32 30.30
N GLN A 387 -2.53 10.87 31.41
CA GLN A 387 -2.38 9.49 31.90
C GLN A 387 -2.74 8.44 30.86
N GLY A 388 -3.84 8.64 30.10
CA GLY A 388 -4.25 7.69 29.07
C GLY A 388 -3.18 7.54 27.97
N LEU A 389 -2.65 8.66 27.50
CA LEU A 389 -1.60 8.71 26.49
C LEU A 389 -0.33 8.03 26.98
N PHE A 390 0.15 8.39 28.17
CA PHE A 390 1.37 7.82 28.75
C PHE A 390 1.21 6.33 29.09
N LYS A 391 0.04 5.90 29.56
CA LYS A 391 -0.23 4.47 29.77
C LYS A 391 -0.19 3.67 28.47
N SER A 392 -0.57 4.28 27.34
CA SER A 392 -0.48 3.62 26.03
C SER A 392 0.96 3.53 25.51
N LEU A 393 1.82 4.50 25.86
CA LEU A 393 3.20 4.61 25.37
C LEU A 393 4.23 3.93 26.29
N LEU A 394 3.93 3.83 27.59
CA LEU A 394 4.77 3.26 28.64
C LEU A 394 3.94 2.39 29.59
N PRO A 395 3.28 1.33 29.09
CA PRO A 395 2.33 0.54 29.89
C PRO A 395 2.92 0.02 31.20
N HIS A 396 4.20 -0.39 31.21
CA HIS A 396 4.90 -0.92 32.39
C HIS A 396 5.06 0.10 33.53
N ARG A 397 5.07 1.40 33.22
CA ARG A 397 5.17 2.48 34.23
C ARG A 397 3.83 2.80 34.90
N PHE A 398 2.72 2.31 34.33
CA PHE A 398 1.35 2.59 34.76
C PHE A 398 0.58 1.32 35.14
N GLU A 399 1.28 0.23 35.42
CA GLU A 399 0.69 -0.98 35.99
C GLU A 399 0.16 -0.67 37.40
N ILE A 400 -1.11 -1.02 37.61
CA ILE A 400 -1.75 -0.90 38.92
C ILE A 400 -1.44 -2.18 39.67
N ASN A 401 -0.86 -2.06 40.86
CA ASN A 401 -0.70 -3.22 41.72
C ASN A 401 -2.09 -3.68 42.20
N PRO A 402 -2.52 -4.91 41.87
CA PRO A 402 -3.87 -5.40 42.15
C PRO A 402 -4.20 -5.41 43.65
N ASP A 403 -3.20 -5.50 44.53
CA ASP A 403 -3.41 -5.57 45.98
C ASP A 403 -3.56 -4.19 46.63
N THR A 404 -3.10 -3.12 45.98
CA THR A 404 -3.05 -1.77 46.60
C THR A 404 -3.81 -0.70 45.83
N GLU A 405 -4.26 -0.99 44.61
CA GLU A 405 -4.87 -0.03 43.67
C GLU A 405 -4.03 1.25 43.43
N LYS A 406 -2.78 1.26 43.87
CA LYS A 406 -1.84 2.38 43.71
C LYS A 406 -0.93 2.14 42.53
N LEU A 407 -0.47 3.24 41.95
CA LEU A 407 0.62 3.24 40.98
C LEU A 407 1.84 2.59 41.64
N ALA A 408 2.30 1.48 41.08
CA ALA A 408 3.39 0.71 41.66
C ALA A 408 4.76 1.36 41.49
N ASP A 409 4.90 2.29 40.54
CA ASP A 409 6.19 2.81 40.12
C ASP A 409 6.71 3.91 41.08
N ALA A 410 7.63 3.50 41.96
CA ALA A 410 8.30 4.39 42.89
C ALA A 410 9.23 5.41 42.20
N GLU A 411 9.78 5.10 41.03
CA GLU A 411 10.62 6.02 40.26
C GLU A 411 9.77 7.15 39.67
N LEU A 412 8.60 6.83 39.12
CA LEU A 412 7.66 7.84 38.61
C LEU A 412 7.13 8.73 39.75
N ALA A 413 6.79 8.14 40.89
CA ALA A 413 6.39 8.92 42.07
C ALA A 413 7.51 9.87 42.56
N ASN A 414 8.78 9.42 42.49
CA ASN A 414 9.92 10.26 42.81
C ASN A 414 10.11 11.41 41.82
N LEU A 415 9.94 11.16 40.52
CA LEU A 415 9.99 12.21 39.49
C LEU A 415 8.91 13.28 39.72
N MET A 416 7.67 12.85 39.98
CA MET A 416 6.54 13.75 40.27
C MET A 416 6.82 14.63 41.50
N ARG A 417 7.34 14.03 42.57
CA ARG A 417 7.73 14.76 43.78
C ARG A 417 8.84 15.77 43.50
N LYS A 418 9.89 15.36 42.76
CA LYS A 418 11.01 16.25 42.38
C LYS A 418 10.55 17.43 41.54
N PHE A 419 9.59 17.21 40.63
CA PHE A 419 8.98 18.27 39.85
C PHE A 419 8.24 19.29 40.74
N GLU A 420 7.39 18.83 41.66
CA GLU A 420 6.67 19.74 42.57
C GLU A 420 7.62 20.51 43.49
N GLU A 421 8.62 19.84 44.08
CA GLU A 421 9.66 20.50 44.90
C GLU A 421 10.40 21.59 44.10
N THR A 422 10.76 21.30 42.85
CA THR A 422 11.44 22.26 41.96
C THR A 422 10.51 23.42 41.60
N LYS A 423 9.23 23.14 41.31
CA LYS A 423 8.22 24.13 40.97
C LYS A 423 7.92 25.08 42.14
N GLU A 424 7.77 24.55 43.35
CA GLU A 424 7.59 25.35 44.58
C GLU A 424 8.79 26.26 44.84
N LEU A 425 10.02 25.73 44.68
CA LEU A 425 11.24 26.52 44.80
C LEU A 425 11.24 27.69 43.81
N LEU A 426 10.95 27.43 42.54
CA LEU A 426 10.88 28.46 41.50
C LEU A 426 9.84 29.53 41.82
N MET A 427 8.63 29.12 42.20
CA MET A 427 7.55 30.03 42.54
C MET A 427 7.91 30.94 43.73
N GLY A 428 8.65 30.42 44.72
CA GLY A 428 9.13 31.17 45.87
C GLY A 428 10.23 32.19 45.54
N THR A 429 11.07 31.90 44.54
CA THR A 429 12.14 32.80 44.10
C THR A 429 11.67 33.91 43.15
N MET A 430 10.61 33.67 42.38
CA MET A 430 10.05 34.64 41.43
C MET A 430 9.13 35.64 42.15
N SER A 431 9.74 36.62 42.80
CA SER A 431 9.02 37.76 43.39
C SER A 431 8.57 38.75 42.30
N PRO A 432 7.31 39.24 42.31
CA PRO A 432 6.82 40.25 41.39
C PRO A 432 7.39 41.63 41.75
N LYS A 433 8.69 41.82 41.55
CA LYS A 433 9.36 43.07 41.81
C LYS A 433 9.66 43.75 40.48
N GLN A 434 8.90 44.82 40.26
CA GLN A 434 9.14 45.95 39.35
C GLN A 434 8.61 45.83 37.91
N GLY A 435 7.34 46.21 37.77
CA GLY A 435 7.01 47.31 36.87
C GLY A 435 6.94 47.01 35.38
N GLY A 436 6.17 46.02 34.97
CA GLY A 436 5.74 45.87 33.57
C GLY A 436 5.19 44.47 33.28
N HIS A 437 3.87 44.38 33.11
CA HIS A 437 3.08 43.14 32.91
C HIS A 437 3.07 42.14 34.09
N LEU A 438 1.89 42.01 34.71
CA LEU A 438 1.56 41.00 35.72
C LEU A 438 1.49 39.60 35.08
N GLN A 439 2.62 38.95 34.85
CA GLN A 439 2.64 37.49 34.69
C GLN A 439 2.53 36.83 36.07
N SER A 440 1.75 35.76 36.16
CA SER A 440 1.65 34.99 37.41
C SER A 440 2.99 34.28 37.70
N SER A 441 3.35 34.12 38.97
CA SER A 441 4.58 33.37 39.37
C SER A 441 4.58 31.94 38.79
N GLN A 442 3.41 31.32 38.65
CA GLN A 442 3.24 30.02 38.00
C GLN A 442 3.60 30.05 36.51
N GLU A 443 3.17 31.09 35.78
CA GLU A 443 3.47 31.24 34.35
C GLU A 443 4.96 31.49 34.12
N ALA A 444 5.59 32.33 34.95
CA ALA A 444 7.03 32.58 34.86
C ALA A 444 7.85 31.31 35.18
N THR A 445 7.43 30.54 36.19
CA THR A 445 8.00 29.23 36.53
C THR A 445 7.92 28.26 35.34
N TRP A 446 6.74 28.16 34.73
CA TRP A 446 6.51 27.31 33.57
C TRP A 446 7.37 27.72 32.38
N GLN A 447 7.40 29.02 32.05
CA GLN A 447 8.23 29.55 30.96
C GLN A 447 9.71 29.22 31.14
N MET A 448 10.21 29.25 32.38
CA MET A 448 11.60 28.91 32.66
C MET A 448 11.89 27.42 32.41
N LEU A 449 11.01 26.53 32.88
CA LEU A 449 11.14 25.08 32.65
C LEU A 449 11.07 24.76 31.15
N VAL A 450 10.15 25.38 30.41
CA VAL A 450 10.05 25.22 28.95
C VAL A 450 11.31 25.72 28.24
N LYS A 451 11.80 26.92 28.56
CA LYS A 451 13.07 27.43 28.02
C LYS A 451 14.21 26.47 28.25
N ARG A 452 14.28 25.89 29.45
CA ARG A 452 15.32 24.91 29.79
C ARG A 452 15.18 23.60 29.01
N VAL A 453 13.96 23.09 28.83
CA VAL A 453 13.70 21.88 28.04
C VAL A 453 14.12 22.05 26.59
N VAL A 454 13.81 23.20 25.98
CA VAL A 454 14.06 23.47 24.56
C VAL A 454 15.52 23.88 24.31
N ASN A 455 16.10 24.79 25.10
CA ASN A 455 17.44 25.34 24.84
C ASN A 455 18.59 24.50 25.41
N GLY A 456 18.32 23.49 26.25
CA GLY A 456 19.36 22.69 26.89
C GLY A 456 20.11 23.42 28.03
N ALA A 457 21.22 22.82 28.50
CA ALA A 457 21.95 23.25 29.69
C ALA A 457 22.80 24.54 29.54
N SER A 458 22.90 25.10 28.33
CA SER A 458 23.91 26.13 28.00
C SER A 458 23.34 27.55 27.78
N SER A 459 22.07 27.79 28.11
CA SER A 459 21.49 29.12 27.92
C SER A 459 21.64 29.96 29.19
N GLU A 460 22.69 30.79 29.24
CA GLU A 460 22.91 31.80 30.31
C GLU A 460 21.67 32.68 30.53
N ASP A 461 20.79 32.80 29.53
CA ASP A 461 19.55 33.57 29.58
C ASP A 461 18.46 32.98 30.50
N THR A 462 18.52 31.68 30.80
CA THR A 462 17.45 30.97 31.52
C THR A 462 17.26 31.49 32.94
N TYR A 463 18.36 31.79 33.64
CA TYR A 463 18.36 32.15 35.06
C TYR A 463 18.63 33.64 35.34
N LYS A 464 18.61 34.49 34.30
CA LYS A 464 18.91 35.93 34.43
C LYS A 464 17.97 36.67 35.39
N TRP A 465 16.74 36.18 35.52
CA TRP A 465 15.69 36.78 36.35
C TRP A 465 15.73 36.34 37.81
N ILE A 466 16.59 35.36 38.15
CA ILE A 466 16.74 34.87 39.51
C ILE A 466 17.77 35.71 40.24
N GLU A 467 17.44 36.11 41.47
CA GLU A 467 18.34 36.81 42.37
C GLU A 467 19.68 36.04 42.47
N PRO A 468 20.83 36.71 42.35
CA PRO A 468 22.13 36.02 42.34
C PRO A 468 22.36 35.08 43.52
N SER A 469 21.84 35.44 44.70
CA SER A 469 21.91 34.65 45.94
C SER A 469 21.11 33.34 45.88
N LEU A 470 20.08 33.27 45.04
CA LEU A 470 19.17 32.12 44.87
C LEU A 470 19.44 31.34 43.58
N ARG A 471 20.36 31.82 42.72
CA ARG A 471 20.60 31.22 41.41
C ARG A 471 21.16 29.80 41.51
N GLU A 472 22.21 29.60 42.29
CA GLU A 472 22.85 28.29 42.45
C GLU A 472 21.88 27.18 42.92
N PRO A 473 21.09 27.35 44.01
CA PRO A 473 20.16 26.30 44.44
C PRO A 473 19.05 26.04 43.43
N VAL A 474 18.55 27.08 42.74
CA VAL A 474 17.54 26.91 41.70
C VAL A 474 18.11 26.19 40.48
N GLU A 475 19.24 26.64 39.96
CA GLU A 475 19.92 26.02 38.83
C GLU A 475 20.18 24.55 39.11
N LYS A 476 20.74 24.23 40.28
CA LYS A 476 20.94 22.85 40.70
C LYS A 476 19.64 22.02 40.70
N ALA A 477 18.56 22.52 41.30
CA ALA A 477 17.29 21.81 41.35
C ALA A 477 16.71 21.55 39.95
N VAL A 478 16.77 22.56 39.08
CA VAL A 478 16.30 22.48 37.69
C VAL A 478 17.16 21.51 36.89
N GLU A 479 18.49 21.59 36.98
CA GLU A 479 19.40 20.67 36.29
C GLU A 479 19.25 19.22 36.78
N ASP A 480 19.03 19.03 38.08
CA ASP A 480 18.74 17.72 38.65
C ASP A 480 17.42 17.16 38.09
N LEU A 481 16.36 17.97 38.00
CA LEU A 481 15.10 17.57 37.39
C LEU A 481 15.27 17.25 35.88
N MET A 482 15.99 18.08 35.14
CA MET A 482 16.17 17.92 33.68
C MET A 482 16.97 16.67 33.32
N ARG A 483 17.93 16.26 34.16
CA ARG A 483 18.65 14.99 33.98
C ARG A 483 17.74 13.77 34.10
N ASP A 484 16.85 13.77 35.10
CA ASP A 484 15.86 12.69 35.23
C ASP A 484 14.89 12.74 34.05
N LEU A 485 14.36 13.92 33.72
CA LEU A 485 13.45 14.14 32.60
C LEU A 485 14.03 13.64 31.27
N GLU A 486 15.33 13.85 31.04
CA GLU A 486 16.02 13.34 29.87
C GLU A 486 16.02 11.81 29.82
N ALA A 487 16.35 11.13 30.92
CA ALA A 487 16.28 9.67 30.99
C ALA A 487 14.87 9.14 30.70
N TRP A 488 13.84 9.75 31.31
CA TRP A 488 12.44 9.41 31.08
C TRP A 488 11.98 9.70 29.65
N SER A 489 12.46 10.78 29.04
CA SER A 489 12.16 11.11 27.64
C SER A 489 12.76 10.11 26.67
N MET A 490 13.97 9.62 26.95
CA MET A 490 14.62 8.57 26.16
C MET A 490 13.89 7.23 26.29
N GLU A 491 13.38 6.91 27.48
CA GLU A 491 12.56 5.73 27.68
C GLU A 491 11.24 5.82 26.90
N LEU A 492 10.54 6.95 26.96
CA LEU A 492 9.32 7.22 26.19
C LEU A 492 9.53 6.98 24.69
N ALA A 493 10.64 7.47 24.15
CA ALA A 493 10.98 7.30 22.74
C ALA A 493 11.43 5.88 22.35
N ARG A 494 11.86 5.05 23.30
CA ARG A 494 12.48 3.73 23.03
C ARG A 494 11.62 2.54 23.39
N HIS A 495 10.68 2.66 24.32
CA HIS A 495 9.90 1.52 24.80
C HIS A 495 8.90 1.02 23.74
N CYS A 496 8.12 1.93 23.15
CA CYS A 496 7.21 1.66 22.04
C CYS A 496 7.49 2.66 20.91
N PRO A 497 8.62 2.51 20.18
CA PRO A 497 9.09 3.53 19.24
C PRO A 497 8.12 3.77 18.10
N GLU A 498 7.42 2.74 17.60
CA GLU A 498 6.41 2.89 16.54
C GLU A 498 5.25 3.79 17.00
N ASP A 499 4.76 3.57 18.22
CA ASP A 499 3.65 4.31 18.79
C ASP A 499 4.03 5.76 19.12
N TRP A 500 5.22 5.97 19.67
CA TRP A 500 5.74 7.31 19.90
C TRP A 500 5.97 8.05 18.58
N ASN A 501 6.54 7.40 17.56
CA ASN A 501 6.75 8.02 16.25
C ASN A 501 5.43 8.40 15.59
N GLN A 502 4.39 7.57 15.69
CA GLN A 502 3.04 7.91 15.23
C GLN A 502 2.49 9.12 15.99
N CYS A 503 2.60 9.13 17.33
CA CYS A 503 2.16 10.26 18.16
C CYS A 503 2.92 11.55 17.80
N CYS A 504 4.23 11.49 17.66
CA CYS A 504 5.07 12.62 17.29
C CYS A 504 4.73 13.13 15.88
N GLY A 505 4.50 12.24 14.92
CA GLY A 505 4.03 12.60 13.57
C GLY A 505 2.71 13.38 13.60
N ILE A 506 1.76 12.95 14.44
CA ILE A 506 0.50 13.67 14.67
C ILE A 506 0.76 15.06 15.25
N LEU A 507 1.62 15.17 16.27
CA LEU A 507 1.93 16.47 16.87
C LEU A 507 2.52 17.42 15.83
N VAL A 508 3.49 16.96 15.03
CA VAL A 508 4.11 17.75 13.95
C VAL A 508 3.09 18.17 12.90
N GLN A 509 2.21 17.26 12.47
CA GLN A 509 1.12 17.56 11.53
C GLN A 509 0.19 18.64 12.09
N CYS A 510 -0.17 18.56 13.38
CA CYS A 510 -1.01 19.55 14.03
C CYS A 510 -0.32 20.91 14.22
N LEU A 511 1.00 20.93 14.43
CA LEU A 511 1.78 22.15 14.67
C LEU A 511 2.10 22.89 13.38
N SER A 512 2.45 22.16 12.32
CA SER A 512 2.87 22.75 11.04
C SER A 512 1.70 23.33 10.25
N GLY A 513 0.47 22.86 10.51
CA GLY A 513 -0.72 23.27 9.76
C GLY A 513 -0.68 22.91 8.27
N SER A 514 0.36 22.20 7.84
CA SER A 514 0.52 21.69 6.48
C SER A 514 -0.54 20.63 6.24
N GLU A 515 -1.52 20.94 5.39
CA GLU A 515 -2.33 19.89 4.77
C GLU A 515 -1.37 18.93 4.06
N LYS A 516 -1.51 17.61 4.26
CA LYS A 516 -0.69 16.59 3.57
C LYS A 516 -0.79 16.84 2.06
N GLU A 517 0.23 17.44 1.46
CA GLU A 517 0.26 17.75 0.01
C GLU A 517 0.18 16.46 -0.84
N SER A 518 0.48 15.30 -0.27
CA SER A 518 0.45 13.99 -0.92
C SER A 518 -0.94 13.57 -1.43
N THR A 519 -2.03 14.12 -0.88
CA THR A 519 -3.39 13.77 -1.30
C THR A 519 -3.78 14.31 -2.68
N LYS A 520 -3.05 15.32 -3.18
CA LYS A 520 -3.34 16.04 -4.43
C LYS A 520 -2.56 15.57 -5.65
N ALA A 521 -1.71 14.54 -5.53
CA ALA A 521 -1.01 14.01 -6.69
C ALA A 521 -2.04 13.58 -7.75
N PRO A 522 -2.01 14.16 -8.96
CA PRO A 522 -2.99 13.84 -9.98
C PRO A 522 -2.91 12.36 -10.33
N PHE A 523 -4.08 11.76 -10.39
CA PHE A 523 -4.32 10.38 -10.74
C PHE A 523 -3.54 9.97 -12.00
N ARG A 524 -2.77 8.89 -11.91
CA ARG A 524 -2.17 8.20 -13.06
C ARG A 524 -2.72 6.77 -13.08
N VAL A 525 -3.59 6.50 -14.06
CA VAL A 525 -4.00 5.12 -14.43
C VAL A 525 -2.86 4.44 -15.14
#